data_AF-A0A7C5EGK4-F1
#
_entry.id   AF-A0A7C5EGK4-F1
#
_cell.length_a   1.000
_cell.length_b   1.000
_cell.length_c   1.000
_cell.angle_alpha   90.00
_cell.angle_beta   90.00
_cell.angle_gamma   90.00
#
_symmetry.space_group_name_H-M   'P 1'
#
loop_
_entity.id
_entity.type
_entity.pdbx_description
1 polymer ?
#
loop_
_entity_poly.entity_id
_entity_poly.type
_entity_poly.pdbx_seq_one_letter_code
_entity_poly.pdbx_strand_id
1 'polypeptide(L)'
;MSTTTTRQFCTFRLGRHLFGIPVERVQEVFRYQEMTRVPLADDNIRGLINLRGQIVTAIGLGRMLGLDAEERVDDPAARDEESLPMNVVVRTGDEVISFLVDD
;
A
#
# COMPACT_ATOMS: atom_id res chain seq x y z
N MET A 1 -15.94 35.78 -1.26
CA MET A 1 -14.55 35.29 -1.02
C MET A 1 -14.55 33.81 -1.32
N SER A 2 -13.84 33.36 -2.36
CA SER A 2 -13.70 31.92 -2.64
C SER A 2 -12.65 31.36 -1.68
N THR A 3 -13.04 30.39 -0.85
CA THR A 3 -12.10 29.67 0.03
C THR A 3 -11.32 28.67 -0.80
N THR A 4 -10.00 28.84 -0.92
CA THR A 4 -9.12 27.83 -1.51
C THR A 4 -9.01 26.65 -0.54
N THR A 5 -9.60 25.51 -0.87
CA THR A 5 -9.48 24.29 -0.07
C THR A 5 -8.15 23.60 -0.39
N THR A 6 -7.20 23.67 0.53
CA THR A 6 -5.96 22.87 0.47
C THR A 6 -6.29 21.41 0.75
N ARG A 7 -5.81 20.49 -0.10
CA ARG A 7 -5.91 19.04 0.11
C ARG A 7 -4.54 18.48 0.44
N GLN A 8 -4.48 17.60 1.43
CA GLN A 8 -3.26 16.92 1.82
C GLN A 8 -3.33 15.44 1.44
N PHE A 9 -2.19 14.89 1.02
CA PHE A 9 -2.10 13.53 0.56
C PHE A 9 -0.94 12.82 1.24
N CYS A 10 -1.16 11.57 1.65
CA CYS A 10 -0.09 10.62 1.89
C CYS A 10 0.33 10.07 0.53
N THR A 11 1.57 10.36 0.13
CA THR A 11 2.12 9.94 -1.15
C THR A 11 3.02 8.74 -0.98
N PHE A 12 3.03 7.86 -1.97
CA PHE A 12 3.87 6.67 -2.01
C PHE A 12 4.15 6.26 -3.46
N ARG A 13 5.14 5.40 -3.64
CA ARG A 13 5.51 4.85 -4.94
C ARG A 13 4.98 3.44 -5.17
N LEU A 14 4.72 3.16 -6.44
CA LEU A 14 4.57 1.82 -7.01
C LEU A 14 5.42 1.77 -8.28
N GLY A 15 6.61 1.18 -8.18
CA GLY A 15 7.68 1.33 -9.14
C GLY A 15 7.97 2.81 -9.44
N ARG A 16 7.84 3.20 -10.72
CA ARG A 16 8.10 4.58 -11.18
C ARG A 16 6.97 5.56 -10.93
N HIS A 17 5.81 5.10 -10.48
CA HIS A 17 4.59 5.91 -10.40
C HIS A 17 4.40 6.47 -9.00
N LEU A 18 4.14 7.77 -8.89
CA LEU A 18 3.80 8.44 -7.64
C LEU A 18 2.28 8.49 -7.47
N PHE A 19 1.78 7.91 -6.40
CA PHE A 19 0.38 7.92 -6.03
C PHE A 19 0.14 8.75 -4.77
N GLY A 20 -1.12 9.07 -4.50
CA GLY A 20 -1.51 9.81 -3.32
C GLY A 20 -2.90 9.44 -2.83
N ILE A 21 -3.04 9.21 -1.53
CA ILE A 21 -4.32 8.99 -0.85
C ILE A 21 -4.60 10.22 0.02
N PRO A 22 -5.83 10.78 0.02
CA PRO A 22 -6.19 11.87 0.93
C PRO A 22 -5.82 11.50 2.36
N VAL A 23 -5.05 12.35 3.03
CA VAL A 23 -4.45 12.02 4.33
C VAL A 23 -5.53 11.69 5.37
N GLU A 24 -6.73 12.24 5.22
CA GLU A 24 -7.87 12.03 6.10
C GLU A 24 -8.39 10.58 6.07
N ARG A 25 -8.03 9.80 5.04
CA ARG A 25 -8.38 8.38 4.92
C ARG A 25 -7.30 7.45 5.45
N VAL A 26 -6.09 7.96 5.66
CA VAL A 26 -4.93 7.17 6.12
C VAL A 26 -4.95 7.09 7.64
N GLN A 27 -4.94 5.88 8.17
CA GLN A 27 -4.91 5.64 9.61
C GLN A 27 -3.49 5.51 10.14
N GLU A 28 -2.64 4.79 9.42
CA GLU A 28 -1.29 4.47 9.86
C GLU A 28 -0.42 4.11 8.65
N VAL A 29 0.86 4.44 8.72
CA VAL A 29 1.88 4.02 7.76
C VAL A 29 3.04 3.41 8.53
N PHE A 30 3.43 2.19 8.17
CA PHE A 30 4.51 1.46 8.83
C PHE A 30 5.16 0.46 7.88
N ARG A 31 6.37 0.00 8.21
CA ARG A 31 7.10 -0.99 7.39
C ARG A 31 6.39 -2.35 7.39
N TYR A 32 6.71 -3.19 6.42
CA TYR A 32 6.23 -4.57 6.35
C TYR A 32 6.40 -5.32 7.68
N GLN A 33 5.39 -6.13 8.00
CA GLN A 33 5.42 -7.09 9.10
C GLN A 33 5.00 -8.47 8.59
N GLU A 34 5.33 -9.52 9.33
CA GLU A 34 4.93 -10.88 8.98
C GLU A 34 3.41 -11.00 8.82
N MET A 35 2.98 -11.65 7.75
CA MET A 35 1.57 -11.80 7.39
C MET A 35 1.12 -13.25 7.52
N THR A 36 -0.09 -13.43 8.03
CA THR A 36 -0.76 -14.73 7.99
C THR A 36 -1.28 -14.98 6.58
N ARG A 37 -0.81 -16.04 5.93
CA ARG A 37 -1.26 -16.41 4.59
C ARG A 37 -2.74 -16.80 4.60
N VAL A 38 -3.46 -16.38 3.56
CA VAL A 38 -4.85 -16.78 3.33
C VAL A 38 -4.86 -17.86 2.23
N PRO A 39 -5.23 -19.11 2.55
CA PRO A 39 -5.30 -20.17 1.55
C PRO A 39 -6.32 -19.83 0.45
N LEU A 40 -5.99 -20.17 -0.80
CA LEU A 40 -6.86 -19.98 -1.98
C LEU A 40 -7.24 -18.52 -2.27
N ALA A 41 -6.57 -17.55 -1.66
CA ALA A 41 -6.79 -16.15 -1.93
C ALA A 41 -6.31 -15.78 -3.34
N ASP A 42 -6.94 -14.75 -3.91
CA ASP A 42 -6.44 -14.11 -5.12
C ASP A 42 -5.02 -13.58 -4.88
N ASP A 43 -4.17 -13.60 -5.91
CA ASP A 43 -2.77 -13.22 -5.75
C ASP A 43 -2.57 -11.74 -5.34
N ASN A 44 -3.59 -10.90 -5.51
CA ASN A 44 -3.58 -9.53 -5.02
C ASN A 44 -3.63 -9.47 -3.48
N ILE A 45 -4.10 -10.52 -2.81
CA ILE A 45 -4.14 -10.63 -1.36
C ILE A 45 -2.80 -11.19 -0.87
N ARG A 46 -2.03 -10.35 -0.19
CA ARG A 46 -0.72 -10.71 0.37
C ARG A 46 -0.84 -11.45 1.69
N GLY A 47 -1.94 -11.24 2.41
CA GLY A 47 -2.28 -11.98 3.61
C GLY A 47 -3.12 -11.16 4.58
N LEU A 48 -3.11 -11.58 5.84
CA LEU A 48 -3.72 -10.87 6.96
C LEU A 48 -2.64 -10.36 7.89
N ILE A 49 -2.84 -9.16 8.43
CA ILE A 49 -2.00 -8.57 9.45
C ILE A 49 -2.82 -8.31 10.72
N ASN A 50 -2.17 -8.39 11.86
CA ASN A 50 -2.75 -7.97 13.13
C ASN A 50 -2.33 -6.52 13.41
N LEU A 51 -3.26 -5.59 13.27
CA LEU A 51 -3.06 -4.18 13.59
C LEU A 51 -3.73 -3.87 14.92
N ARG A 52 -2.94 -3.87 16.00
CA ARG A 52 -3.39 -3.53 17.38
C ARG A 52 -4.60 -4.35 17.85
N GLY A 53 -4.64 -5.63 17.51
CA GLY A 53 -5.73 -6.55 17.83
C GLY A 53 -6.81 -6.65 16.75
N GLN A 54 -6.76 -5.82 15.71
CA GLN A 54 -7.68 -5.88 14.58
C GLN A 54 -7.04 -6.65 13.42
N ILE A 55 -7.73 -7.66 12.90
CA ILE A 55 -7.31 -8.36 11.69
C ILE A 55 -7.62 -7.48 10.47
N VAL A 56 -6.59 -7.16 9.68
CA VAL A 56 -6.67 -6.31 8.50
C VAL A 56 -6.12 -7.07 7.30
N THR A 57 -6.82 -6.99 6.18
CA THR A 57 -6.37 -7.59 4.91
C THR A 57 -5.28 -6.74 4.29
N ALA A 58 -4.14 -7.36 3.97
CA ALA A 58 -3.05 -6.74 3.24
C ALA A 58 -3.17 -7.06 1.75
N ILE A 59 -3.24 -6.02 0.92
CA ILE A 59 -3.41 -6.08 -0.52
C ILE A 59 -2.16 -5.52 -1.20
N GLY A 60 -1.59 -6.27 -2.15
CA GLY A 60 -0.50 -5.80 -3.01
C GLY A 60 -1.05 -4.81 -4.03
N LEU A 61 -0.83 -3.50 -3.81
CA LEU A 61 -1.46 -2.48 -4.65
C LEU A 61 -0.83 -2.43 -6.06
N GLY A 62 0.48 -2.64 -6.17
CA GLY A 62 1.16 -2.80 -7.46
C GLY A 62 0.50 -3.90 -8.31
N ARG A 63 0.31 -5.09 -7.73
CA ARG A 63 -0.34 -6.22 -8.41
C ARG A 63 -1.78 -5.92 -8.80
N MET A 64 -2.54 -5.36 -7.86
CA MET A 64 -3.94 -5.02 -8.06
C MET A 64 -4.12 -4.02 -9.22
N LEU A 65 -3.16 -3.13 -9.42
CA LEU A 65 -3.15 -2.14 -10.51
C LEU A 65 -2.41 -2.64 -11.77
N GLY A 66 -1.82 -3.84 -11.74
CA GLY A 66 -1.05 -4.40 -12.85
C GLY A 66 0.34 -3.77 -13.06
N LEU A 67 0.92 -3.17 -12.02
CA LEU A 67 2.18 -2.40 -12.08
C LEU A 67 3.42 -3.21 -11.67
N ASP A 68 3.26 -4.38 -11.04
CA ASP A 68 4.38 -5.27 -10.64
C ASP A 68 5.28 -5.68 -11.84
N ALA A 69 4.76 -5.63 -13.07
CA ALA A 69 5.51 -5.96 -14.28
C ALA A 69 6.36 -4.80 -14.82
N GLU A 70 6.03 -3.55 -14.48
CA GLU A 70 6.77 -2.37 -14.96
C GLU A 70 8.12 -2.19 -14.25
N GLU A 71 8.31 -2.82 -13.08
CA GLU A 71 9.59 -2.82 -12.33
C GLU A 71 10.70 -3.61 -13.03
N ARG A 72 10.37 -4.53 -13.96
CA ARG A 72 11.33 -5.54 -14.43
C ARG A 72 12.16 -5.14 -15.65
N VAL A 73 11.88 -4.01 -16.29
CA VAL A 73 12.40 -3.76 -17.65
C VAL A 73 13.52 -2.70 -17.71
N ASP A 74 13.50 -1.63 -16.91
CA ASP A 74 14.36 -0.46 -17.23
C ASP A 74 15.11 0.22 -16.07
N ASP A 75 15.03 -0.23 -14.82
CA ASP A 75 15.77 0.40 -13.70
C ASP A 75 16.71 -0.55 -12.93
N PRO A 76 18.04 -0.51 -13.19
CA PRO A 76 19.01 -1.32 -12.47
C PRO A 76 19.25 -0.88 -11.01
N ALA A 77 18.76 0.31 -10.60
CA ALA A 77 18.82 0.81 -9.23
C ALA A 77 17.59 0.43 -8.38
N ALA A 78 16.51 -0.04 -8.99
CA ALA A 78 15.37 -0.64 -8.28
C ALA A 78 15.67 -2.04 -7.68
N ARG A 79 16.93 -2.49 -7.77
CA ARG A 79 17.40 -3.82 -7.33
C ARG A 79 17.80 -3.87 -5.87
N ASP A 80 17.30 -2.96 -5.04
CA ASP A 80 17.41 -3.09 -3.59
C ASP A 80 16.38 -4.13 -3.14
N GLU A 81 16.68 -5.42 -3.36
CA GLU A 81 15.89 -6.59 -2.93
C GLU A 81 15.60 -6.59 -1.41
N GLU A 82 16.27 -5.73 -0.66
CA GLU A 82 16.15 -5.56 0.78
C GLU A 82 15.15 -4.45 1.19
N SER A 83 14.62 -3.67 0.23
CA SER A 83 13.60 -2.67 0.53
C SER A 83 12.26 -3.36 0.80
N LEU A 84 11.98 -3.60 2.07
CA LEU A 84 10.70 -4.15 2.50
C LEU A 84 9.56 -3.14 2.21
N PRO A 85 8.42 -3.59 1.65
CA PRO A 85 7.32 -2.71 1.31
C PRO A 85 6.75 -2.02 2.55
N MET A 86 6.11 -0.88 2.36
CA MET A 86 5.34 -0.20 3.39
C MET A 86 3.87 -0.59 3.37
N ASN A 87 3.27 -0.65 4.55
CA ASN A 87 1.83 -0.73 4.74
C ASN A 87 1.26 0.68 4.83
N VAL A 88 0.33 1.01 3.95
CA VAL A 88 -0.52 2.20 4.08
C VAL A 88 -1.92 1.72 4.47
N VAL A 89 -2.28 1.93 5.73
CA VAL A 89 -3.58 1.51 6.27
C VAL A 89 -4.61 2.57 5.97
N VAL A 90 -5.65 2.20 5.24
CA VAL A 90 -6.69 3.10 4.77
C VAL A 90 -8.04 2.65 5.30
N ARG A 91 -8.85 3.60 5.74
CA ARG A 91 -10.25 3.38 6.12
C ARG A 91 -11.17 3.79 4.97
N THR A 92 -12.03 2.85 4.55
CA THR A 92 -13.10 3.10 3.58
C THR A 92 -14.42 2.68 4.20
N GLY A 93 -15.24 3.66 4.61
CA GLY A 93 -16.43 3.38 5.42
C GLY A 93 -16.04 2.71 6.74
N ASP A 94 -16.62 1.53 7.00
CA ASP A 94 -16.34 0.73 8.19
C ASP A 94 -15.17 -0.24 8.01
N GLU A 95 -14.66 -0.39 6.79
CA GLU A 95 -13.59 -1.32 6.47
C GLU A 95 -12.20 -0.67 6.62
N VAL A 96 -11.25 -1.47 7.08
CA VAL A 96 -9.84 -1.10 7.18
C VAL A 96 -9.03 -2.08 6.35
N ILE A 97 -8.24 -1.55 5.43
CA ILE A 97 -7.43 -2.32 4.48
C ILE A 97 -6.01 -1.80 4.56
N SER A 98 -5.03 -2.69 4.44
CA SER A 98 -3.63 -2.32 4.27
C SER A 98 -3.23 -2.46 2.81
N PHE A 99 -2.72 -1.39 2.22
CA PHE A 99 -2.07 -1.44 0.91
C PHE A 99 -0.57 -1.59 1.07
N LEU A 100 0.01 -2.59 0.40
CA LEU A 100 1.45 -2.69 0.24
C LEU A 100 1.92 -1.82 -0.91
N VAL A 101 2.87 -0.94 -0.60
CA VAL A 101 3.50 0.06 -1.48
C VAL A 101 5.01 0.04 -1.26
N ASP A 102 5.79 0.72 -2.08
CA ASP A 102 7.25 0.58 -2.03
C ASP A 102 7.88 1.52 -0.98
N ASP A 103 7.71 2.84 -1.16
CA ASP A 103 8.19 3.92 -0.29
C ASP A 103 7.23 5.13 -0.25
#